data_AF-A0A966Q7R4-F1
#
_entry.id   AF-A0A966Q7R4-F1
#
_cell.length_a   1.000
_cell.length_b   1.000
_cell.length_c   1.000
_cell.angle_alpha   90.00
_cell.angle_beta   90.00
_cell.angle_gamma   90.00
#
_symmetry.space_group_name_H-M   'P 1'
#
loop_
_entity.id
_entity.type
_entity.pdbx_description
1 polymer ?
#
loop_
_entity_poly.entity_id
_entity_poly.type
_entity_poly.pdbx_seq_one_letter_code
_entity_poly.pdbx_strand_id
1 'polypeptide(L)'
;MCRAAGLGPGCVTTAAGAYQFIKPTWERVRQAKGARKRLVDFSPNSQDEAAVRLLDEIGATPLITQGRIGDAIKVASKTWASLPGSKAQQNPRALQYALDRFAEGLMLYEGNPGLEL
;
A
#
# COMPACT_ATOMS: atom_id res chain seq x y z
N MET A 1 -1.14 -9.16 -20.71
CA MET A 1 -1.45 -8.62 -19.37
C MET A 1 -2.89 -8.10 -19.27
N CYS A 2 -3.38 -7.22 -20.15
CA CYS A 2 -4.75 -6.68 -20.09
C CYS A 2 -5.86 -7.73 -20.31
N ARG A 3 -5.64 -8.63 -21.28
CA ARG A 3 -6.58 -9.70 -21.63
C ARG A 3 -6.80 -10.71 -20.50
N ALA A 4 -5.76 -10.99 -19.71
CA ALA A 4 -5.82 -11.90 -18.56
C ALA A 4 -6.58 -11.32 -17.35
N ALA A 5 -6.69 -9.98 -17.30
CA ALA A 5 -7.52 -9.26 -16.34
C ALA A 5 -8.94 -8.95 -16.88
N GLY A 6 -9.31 -9.50 -18.05
CA GLY A 6 -10.62 -9.26 -18.69
C GLY A 6 -10.76 -7.91 -19.40
N LEU A 7 -9.66 -7.17 -19.59
CA LEU A 7 -9.67 -5.83 -20.18
C LEU A 7 -9.25 -5.87 -21.65
N GLY A 8 -9.95 -5.10 -22.49
CA GLY A 8 -9.72 -5.04 -23.94
C GLY A 8 -8.35 -4.46 -24.34
N PRO A 9 -7.98 -4.53 -25.64
CA PRO A 9 -6.80 -3.86 -26.16
C PRO A 9 -6.87 -2.35 -25.86
N GLY A 10 -5.78 -1.74 -25.38
CA GLY A 10 -5.77 -0.32 -24.97
C GLY A 10 -6.10 -0.07 -23.50
N CYS A 11 -6.04 -1.10 -22.65
CA CYS A 11 -6.30 -0.97 -21.22
C CYS A 11 -5.41 0.09 -20.55
N VAL A 12 -6.06 1.15 -20.09
CA VAL A 12 -5.50 2.22 -19.26
C VAL A 12 -5.72 1.87 -17.79
N THR A 13 -4.63 1.84 -17.02
CA THR A 13 -4.72 1.79 -15.56
C THR A 13 -4.94 3.20 -15.01
N THR A 14 -5.71 3.31 -13.93
CA THR A 14 -5.85 4.55 -13.16
C THR A 14 -4.91 4.60 -11.96
N ALA A 15 -3.98 3.65 -11.87
CA ALA A 15 -2.99 3.61 -10.80
C ALA A 15 -2.12 4.87 -10.84
N ALA A 16 -2.12 5.64 -9.75
CA ALA A 16 -1.36 6.88 -9.64
C ALA A 16 -0.80 7.06 -8.22
N GLY A 17 0.17 7.98 -8.10
CA GLY A 17 0.78 8.32 -6.82
C GLY A 17 1.78 7.30 -6.29
N ALA A 18 2.34 7.57 -5.12
CA ALA A 18 3.39 6.76 -4.48
C ALA A 18 2.93 5.33 -4.22
N TYR A 19 1.65 5.15 -3.88
CA TYR A 19 1.06 3.85 -3.54
C TYR A 19 0.22 3.25 -4.66
N GLN A 20 0.29 3.81 -5.88
CA GLN A 20 -0.38 3.26 -7.07
C GLN A 20 -1.89 3.03 -6.86
N PHE A 21 -2.58 3.98 -6.23
CA PHE A 21 -4.02 3.91 -6.03
C PHE A 21 -4.75 3.94 -7.38
N ILE A 22 -5.63 2.96 -7.60
CA ILE A 22 -6.64 3.05 -8.67
C ILE A 22 -7.82 3.89 -8.20
N LYS A 23 -8.51 4.57 -9.14
CA LYS A 23 -9.62 5.49 -8.84
C LYS A 23 -10.69 4.89 -7.89
N PRO A 24 -11.18 3.65 -8.07
CA PRO A 24 -12.19 3.09 -7.19
C PRO A 24 -11.69 2.92 -5.74
N THR A 25 -10.44 2.50 -5.54
CA THR A 25 -9.84 2.35 -4.21
C THR A 25 -9.69 3.71 -3.54
N TRP A 26 -9.19 4.71 -4.27
CA TRP A 26 -9.06 6.07 -3.77
C TRP A 26 -10.40 6.65 -3.31
N GLU A 27 -11.43 6.57 -4.15
CA GLU A 27 -12.76 7.10 -3.82
C GLU A 27 -13.36 6.43 -2.59
N ARG A 28 -13.19 5.11 -2.45
CA ARG A 28 -13.67 4.33 -1.32
C ARG A 28 -12.96 4.72 -0.02
N VAL A 29 -11.62 4.76 -0.02
CA VAL A 29 -10.81 5.14 1.16
C VAL A 29 -11.05 6.59 1.56
N ARG A 30 -11.20 7.49 0.58
CA ARG A 30 -11.53 8.91 0.81
C ARG A 30 -12.89 9.08 1.52
N GLN A 31 -13.87 8.23 1.21
CA GLN A 31 -15.23 8.31 1.74
C GLN A 31 -15.44 7.52 3.03
N ALA A 32 -14.41 6.83 3.53
CA ALA A 32 -14.50 6.04 4.77
C ALA A 32 -14.92 6.93 5.95
N LYS A 33 -16.14 6.68 6.46
CA LYS A 33 -16.71 7.41 7.60
C LYS A 33 -15.93 7.07 8.88
N GLY A 34 -15.70 8.05 9.75
CA GLY A 34 -15.02 7.86 11.03
C GLY A 34 -13.48 7.93 10.97
N ALA A 35 -12.89 8.24 9.82
CA ALA A 35 -11.45 8.45 9.73
C ALA A 35 -11.02 9.74 10.45
N ARG A 36 -9.86 9.69 11.13
CA ARG A 36 -9.33 10.80 11.95
C ARG A 36 -9.07 12.07 11.15
N LYS A 37 -8.61 11.92 9.90
CA LYS A 37 -8.25 13.03 8.99
C LYS A 37 -9.13 13.00 7.75
N ARG A 38 -9.52 14.16 7.22
CA ARG A 38 -10.22 14.23 5.93
C ARG A 38 -9.19 14.17 4.80
N LEU A 39 -9.44 13.32 3.80
CA LEU A 39 -8.66 13.27 2.57
C LEU A 39 -9.29 14.26 1.57
N VAL A 40 -8.77 15.49 1.54
CA VAL A 40 -9.33 16.59 0.73
C VAL A 40 -8.82 16.61 -0.71
N ASP A 41 -7.62 16.07 -0.93
CA ASP A 41 -6.91 16.11 -2.19
C ASP A 41 -6.05 14.84 -2.38
N PHE A 42 -5.27 14.78 -3.44
CA PHE A 42 -4.32 13.69 -3.73
C PHE A 42 -2.86 14.09 -3.43
N SER A 43 -2.64 14.97 -2.44
CA SER A 43 -1.29 15.37 -2.00
C SER A 43 -0.52 14.20 -1.38
N PRO A 44 0.83 14.27 -1.24
CA PRO A 44 1.62 13.23 -0.60
C PRO A 44 1.08 12.79 0.77
N ASN A 45 0.84 13.71 1.72
CA ASN A 45 0.30 13.34 3.03
C ASN A 45 -1.10 12.71 2.94
N SER A 46 -1.95 13.15 2.00
CA SER A 46 -3.25 12.51 1.77
C SER A 46 -3.10 11.08 1.23
N GLN A 47 -2.06 10.81 0.42
CA GLN A 47 -1.76 9.47 -0.07
C GLN A 47 -1.24 8.55 1.05
N ASP A 48 -0.36 9.05 1.91
CA ASP A 48 0.18 8.31 3.06
C ASP A 48 -0.94 7.89 4.01
N GLU A 49 -1.81 8.84 4.37
CA GLU A 49 -2.99 8.62 5.19
C GLU A 49 -3.98 7.63 4.56
N ALA A 50 -4.14 7.66 3.24
CA ALA A 50 -4.96 6.69 2.53
C ALA A 50 -4.32 5.29 2.56
N ALA A 51 -2.99 5.20 2.47
CA ALA A 51 -2.28 3.93 2.53
C ALA A 51 -2.42 3.29 3.91
N VAL A 52 -2.29 4.06 4.99
CA VAL A 52 -2.51 3.60 6.38
C VAL A 52 -3.94 3.08 6.55
N ARG A 53 -4.96 3.83 6.10
CA ARG A 53 -6.36 3.35 6.16
C ARG A 53 -6.56 2.06 5.42
N LEU A 54 -5.95 1.93 4.23
CA LEU A 54 -6.09 0.73 3.44
C LEU A 54 -5.40 -0.47 4.12
N LEU A 55 -4.29 -0.26 4.82
CA LEU A 55 -3.64 -1.28 5.66
C LEU A 55 -4.53 -1.69 6.84
N ASP A 56 -5.22 -0.74 7.48
CA ASP A 56 -6.20 -1.03 8.53
C ASP A 56 -7.36 -1.87 7.99
N GLU A 57 -7.96 -1.46 6.87
CA GLU A 57 -9.10 -2.13 6.23
C GLU A 57 -8.81 -3.59 5.87
N ILE A 58 -7.59 -3.89 5.41
CA ILE A 58 -7.19 -5.26 5.04
C ILE A 58 -6.65 -6.07 6.24
N GLY A 59 -6.56 -5.48 7.43
CA GLY A 59 -6.06 -6.14 8.64
C GLY A 59 -4.54 -6.33 8.68
N ALA A 60 -3.78 -5.51 7.95
CA ALA A 60 -2.32 -5.55 7.98
C ALA A 60 -1.75 -4.83 9.21
N THR A 61 -2.40 -3.77 9.69
CA THR A 61 -1.89 -2.95 10.80
C THR A 61 -1.61 -3.74 12.08
N PRO A 62 -2.49 -4.64 12.57
CA PRO A 62 -2.20 -5.45 13.76
C PRO A 62 -0.97 -6.36 13.59
N LEU A 63 -0.69 -6.82 12.36
CA LEU A 63 0.48 -7.63 12.07
C LEU A 63 1.75 -6.77 12.11
N ILE A 64 1.68 -5.53 11.60
CA ILE A 64 2.80 -4.58 11.66
C ILE A 64 3.14 -4.24 13.11
N THR A 65 2.13 -3.91 13.93
CA THR A 65 2.36 -3.53 15.34
C THR A 65 2.85 -4.69 16.19
N GLN A 66 2.57 -5.94 15.81
CA GLN A 66 3.11 -7.15 16.44
C GLN A 66 4.50 -7.55 15.91
N GLY A 67 5.10 -6.78 14.98
CA GLY A 67 6.38 -7.12 14.34
C GLY A 67 6.29 -8.25 13.32
N ARG A 68 5.09 -8.72 12.96
CA ARG A 68 4.84 -9.80 11.98
C ARG A 68 4.85 -9.26 10.55
N ILE A 69 5.94 -8.62 10.15
CA ILE A 69 6.04 -7.87 8.88
C ILE A 69 5.86 -8.77 7.65
N GLY A 70 6.39 -10.00 7.67
CA GLY A 70 6.21 -10.94 6.56
C GLY A 70 4.74 -11.29 6.31
N ASP A 71 3.97 -11.46 7.38
CA ASP A 71 2.52 -11.71 7.28
C ASP A 71 1.77 -10.46 6.81
N ALA A 72 2.17 -9.28 7.29
CA ALA A 72 1.60 -8.01 6.83
C ALA A 72 1.81 -7.80 5.32
N ILE A 73 3.03 -8.06 4.82
CA ILE A 73 3.35 -7.99 3.38
C ILE A 73 2.50 -8.98 2.59
N LYS A 74 2.34 -10.21 3.10
CA LYS A 74 1.52 -11.24 2.45
C LYS A 74 0.05 -10.81 2.35
N VAL A 75 -0.51 -10.21 3.40
CA VAL A 75 -1.87 -9.65 3.39
C VAL A 75 -1.97 -8.50 2.38
N ALA A 76 -1.03 -7.55 2.42
CA ALA A 76 -0.98 -6.39 1.53
C ALA A 76 -0.78 -6.76 0.04
N SER A 77 -0.12 -7.87 -0.26
CA SER A 77 0.13 -8.32 -1.64
C SER A 77 -1.13 -8.64 -2.47
N LYS A 78 -2.28 -8.82 -1.80
CA LYS A 78 -3.59 -8.96 -2.45
C LYS A 78 -4.07 -7.64 -3.06
N THR A 79 -3.58 -6.52 -2.52
CA THR A 79 -3.95 -5.16 -2.93
C THR A 79 -2.89 -4.54 -3.82
N TRP A 80 -1.61 -4.68 -3.46
CA TRP A 80 -0.48 -4.16 -4.23
C TRP A 80 0.25 -5.26 -4.99
N ALA A 81 0.16 -5.18 -6.32
CA ALA A 81 0.75 -6.17 -7.22
C ALA A 81 2.29 -6.27 -7.16
N SER A 82 2.96 -5.20 -6.72
CA SER A 82 4.42 -5.14 -6.61
C SER A 82 4.97 -5.88 -5.39
N LEU A 83 4.12 -6.21 -4.41
CA LEU A 83 4.56 -6.82 -3.16
C LEU A 83 4.81 -8.33 -3.31
N PRO A 84 5.80 -8.87 -2.56
CA PRO A 84 6.04 -10.32 -2.48
C PRO A 84 4.76 -11.09 -2.12
N GLY A 85 4.46 -12.15 -2.88
CA GLY A 85 3.27 -12.98 -2.67
C GLY A 85 2.05 -12.59 -3.50
N SER A 86 2.12 -11.53 -4.31
CA SER A 86 1.07 -11.21 -5.27
C SER A 86 0.96 -12.28 -6.36
N LYS A 87 -0.27 -12.58 -6.79
CA LYS A 87 -0.54 -13.46 -7.93
C LYS A 87 -0.42 -12.74 -9.27
N ALA A 88 -0.19 -11.43 -9.27
CA ALA A 88 0.09 -10.68 -10.48
C ALA A 88 1.35 -11.27 -11.13
N GLN A 89 1.28 -11.62 -12.42
CA GLN A 89 2.41 -12.15 -13.22
C GLN A 89 3.45 -11.06 -13.52
N GLN A 90 3.81 -10.27 -12.53
CA GLN A 90 4.82 -9.23 -12.55
C GLN A 90 5.87 -9.68 -11.56
N ASN A 91 7.08 -10.01 -12.01
CA ASN A 91 8.17 -10.61 -11.24
C ASN A 91 8.34 -9.94 -9.85
N PRO A 92 7.69 -10.45 -8.78
CA PRO A 92 7.58 -9.71 -7.54
C PRO A 92 8.94 -9.70 -6.85
N ARG A 93 9.27 -8.61 -6.16
CA ARG A 93 10.51 -8.56 -5.37
C ARG A 93 10.50 -9.71 -4.35
N ALA A 94 11.68 -10.21 -3.99
CA ALA A 94 11.81 -11.23 -2.96
C ALA A 94 11.30 -10.68 -1.61
N LEU A 95 10.73 -11.56 -0.78
CA LEU A 95 10.27 -11.16 0.56
C LEU A 95 11.39 -10.52 1.39
N GLN A 96 12.60 -11.07 1.30
CA GLN A 96 13.78 -10.54 1.99
C GLN A 96 14.05 -9.08 1.60
N TYR A 97 13.99 -8.76 0.32
CA TYR A 97 14.20 -7.38 -0.14
C TYR A 97 13.20 -6.40 0.51
N ALA A 98 11.94 -6.80 0.66
CA ALA A 98 10.92 -5.97 1.30
C ALA A 98 11.15 -5.82 2.81
N LEU A 99 11.59 -6.89 3.48
CA LEU A 99 11.96 -6.85 4.90
C LEU A 99 13.16 -5.93 5.15
N ASP A 100 14.18 -5.99 4.28
CA ASP A 100 15.36 -5.13 4.39
C ASP A 100 14.98 -3.64 4.24
N ARG A 101 14.09 -3.30 3.29
CA ARG A 101 13.62 -1.91 3.13
C ARG A 101 12.81 -1.45 4.33
N PHE A 102 12.02 -2.33 4.93
CA PHE A 102 11.29 -2.01 6.15
C PHE A 102 12.25 -1.73 7.32
N ALA A 103 13.27 -2.57 7.49
CA ALA A 103 14.29 -2.38 8.53
C ALA A 103 15.09 -1.08 8.34
N GLU A 104 15.47 -0.74 7.11
CA GLU A 104 16.10 0.54 6.79
C GLU A 104 15.21 1.74 7.14
N GLY A 105 13.93 1.68 6.78
CA GLY A 105 12.97 2.71 7.14
C GLY A 105 12.82 2.88 8.66
N LEU A 106 12.77 1.77 9.39
CA LEU A 106 12.67 1.78 10.86
C LEU A 106 13.92 2.42 11.49
N MET A 107 15.12 2.06 11.02
CA MET A 107 16.37 2.67 11.50
C MET A 107 16.43 4.18 11.25
N LEU A 108 15.93 4.64 10.10
CA LEU A 108 15.86 6.07 9.79
C LEU A 108 14.90 6.82 10.71
N TYR A 109 13.77 6.19 11.07
CA TYR A 109 12.79 6.78 11.97
C TYR A 109 13.27 6.79 13.43
N GLU A 110 13.80 5.68 13.92
CA GLU A 110 14.36 5.58 15.28
C GLU A 110 15.58 6.48 15.47
N GLY A 111 16.39 6.65 14.43
CA GLY A 111 17.52 7.59 14.39
C GLY A 111 17.12 9.06 14.22
N ASN A 112 15.85 9.36 13.92
CA ASN A 112 15.35 10.71 13.74
C ASN A 112 13.88 10.84 14.19
N PRO A 113 13.62 10.97 15.51
CA PRO A 113 12.27 10.98 16.07
C PRO A 113 11.41 12.19 15.67
N GLY A 114 11.94 13.13 14.87
CA GLY A 114 11.24 14.34 14.41
C GLY A 114 10.56 14.24 13.04
N LEU A 115 10.61 13.08 12.37
CA LEU A 115 9.89 12.82 11.11
C LEU A 115 8.46 12.36 11.40
N GLU A 116 7.54 13.28 11.68
CA GLU A 116 6.09 12.97 11.62
C GLU A 116 5.59 13.01 10.16
N LEU A 117 4.77 12.01 9.79
CA LEU A 117 4.05 11.89 8.50
C LEU A 117 2.77 12.75 8.47
#